data_AF-A0A433VP80-F1
#
_entry.id   AF-A0A433VP80-F1
#
_cell.length_a   1.000
_cell.length_b   1.000
_cell.length_c   1.000
_cell.angle_alpha   90.00
_cell.angle_beta   90.00
_cell.angle_gamma   90.00
#
_symmetry.space_group_name_H-M   'P 1'
#
loop_
_entity.id
_entity.type
_entity.pdbx_description
1 polymer ?
#
loop_
_entity_poly.entity_id
_entity_poly.type
_entity_poly.pdbx_seq_one_letter_code
_entity_poly.pdbx_strand_id
1 'polypeptide(L)'
;MFTLDDLKQTRYFQDVQQEAKVENARKYILEVLKARFANDIPSKIVEKLNQIEDLSCLDEIHRKAATAKSLAEFRSFVKQLPDNRA
;
A
#
# COMPACT_ATOMS: atom_id res chain seq x y z
N MET A 1 16.49 -21.17 -25.09
CA MET A 1 16.74 -20.43 -23.83
C MET A 1 15.63 -19.42 -23.69
N PHE A 2 14.83 -19.46 -22.62
CA PHE A 2 13.81 -18.44 -22.36
C PHE A 2 14.53 -17.15 -21.92
N THR A 3 14.20 -16.02 -22.53
CA THR A 3 14.78 -14.73 -22.16
C THR A 3 13.96 -14.07 -21.04
N LEU A 4 14.55 -13.10 -20.34
CA LEU A 4 13.81 -12.30 -19.34
C LEU A 4 12.61 -11.58 -19.98
N ASP A 5 12.74 -11.16 -21.23
CA ASP A 5 11.65 -10.47 -21.92
C ASP A 5 10.50 -11.42 -22.25
N ASP A 6 10.78 -12.68 -22.57
CA ASP A 6 9.76 -13.73 -22.71
C ASP A 6 9.05 -13.99 -21.36
N LEU A 7 9.80 -14.02 -20.25
CA LEU A 7 9.23 -14.19 -18.91
C LEU A 7 8.31 -13.03 -18.51
N LYS A 8 8.67 -11.79 -18.85
CA LYS A 8 7.85 -10.60 -18.56
C LYS A 8 6.48 -10.60 -19.23
N GLN A 9 6.33 -11.30 -20.35
CA GLN A 9 5.05 -11.43 -21.06
C GLN A 9 4.13 -12.46 -20.41
N THR A 10 4.64 -13.30 -19.50
CA THR A 10 3.82 -14.32 -18.86
C THR A 10 2.87 -13.71 -17.85
N ARG A 11 1.65 -14.26 -17.76
CA ARG A 11 0.66 -13.86 -16.75
C ARG A 11 1.18 -14.03 -15.34
N TYR A 12 1.89 -15.13 -15.07
CA TYR A 12 2.52 -15.37 -13.78
C TYR A 12 3.48 -14.24 -13.37
N PHE A 13 4.34 -13.78 -14.29
CA PHE A 13 5.24 -12.67 -13.99
C PHE A 13 4.49 -11.36 -13.75
N GLN A 14 3.44 -11.10 -14.54
CA GLN A 14 2.59 -9.91 -14.36
C GLN A 14 1.89 -9.93 -12.99
N ASP A 15 1.37 -11.08 -12.56
CA ASP A 15 0.72 -11.24 -11.26
C ASP A 15 1.73 -11.00 -10.11
N VAL A 16 2.93 -11.59 -10.19
CA VAL A 16 4.02 -11.35 -9.21
C VAL A 16 4.44 -9.89 -9.18
N GLN A 17 4.54 -9.23 -10.33
CA GLN A 17 4.84 -7.79 -10.39
C GLN A 17 3.74 -6.95 -9.75
N GLN A 18 2.48 -7.31 -9.95
CA GLN A 18 1.35 -6.61 -9.38
C GLN A 18 1.35 -6.75 -7.85
N GLU A 19 1.55 -7.96 -7.33
CA GLU A 19 1.70 -8.23 -5.90
C GLU A 19 2.86 -7.42 -5.31
N ALA A 20 4.03 -7.44 -5.95
CA ALA A 20 5.19 -6.67 -5.50
C ALA A 20 4.94 -5.16 -5.47
N LYS A 21 4.15 -4.60 -6.41
CA LYS A 21 3.75 -3.19 -6.37
C LYS A 21 2.87 -2.89 -5.17
N VAL A 22 1.89 -3.76 -4.89
CA VAL A 22 0.97 -3.62 -3.76
C VAL A 22 1.71 -3.67 -2.43
N GLU A 23 2.60 -4.65 -2.26
CA GLU A 23 3.44 -4.78 -1.07
C GLU A 23 4.34 -3.56 -0.86
N ASN A 24 4.99 -3.08 -1.92
CA ASN A 24 5.85 -1.91 -1.84
C ASN A 24 5.06 -0.64 -1.50
N ALA A 25 3.88 -0.45 -2.07
CA ALA A 25 3.02 0.69 -1.75
C ALA A 25 2.61 0.67 -0.26
N ARG A 26 2.20 -0.48 0.27
CA ARG A 26 1.89 -0.66 1.71
C ARG A 26 3.11 -0.34 2.58
N LYS A 27 4.28 -0.87 2.22
CA LYS A 27 5.55 -0.60 2.92
C LYS A 27 5.86 0.89 2.95
N TYR A 28 5.78 1.59 1.81
CA TYR A 28 6.10 3.02 1.75
C TYR A 28 5.12 3.88 2.52
N ILE A 29 3.83 3.55 2.52
CA ILE A 29 2.84 4.21 3.39
C ILE A 29 3.29 4.10 4.85
N LEU A 30 3.65 2.90 5.32
CA LEU A 30 4.09 2.70 6.71
C LEU A 30 5.38 3.45 7.02
N GLU A 31 6.36 3.44 6.13
CA GLU A 31 7.61 4.18 6.32
C GLU A 31 7.38 5.69 6.41
N VAL A 32 6.50 6.26 5.57
CA VAL A 32 6.10 7.68 5.67
C VAL A 32 5.43 7.96 7.01
N LEU A 33 4.50 7.11 7.45
CA LEU A 33 3.83 7.31 8.73
C LEU A 33 4.82 7.25 9.90
N LYS A 34 5.75 6.31 9.91
CA LYS A 34 6.81 6.20 10.94
C LYS A 34 7.68 7.44 10.95
N ALA A 35 8.09 7.93 9.78
CA ALA A 35 8.91 9.12 9.64
C ALA A 35 8.20 10.39 10.17
N ARG A 36 6.87 10.50 9.98
CA ARG A 36 6.11 11.70 10.33
C ARG A 36 5.54 11.68 11.76
N PHE A 37 5.15 10.51 12.26
CA PHE A 37 4.38 10.38 13.51
C PHE A 37 5.07 9.49 14.55
N ALA A 38 6.36 9.17 14.36
CA ALA A 38 7.15 8.24 15.15
C ALA A 38 6.77 6.75 14.96
N ASN A 39 7.57 5.86 15.56
CA ASN A 39 7.63 4.44 15.21
C ASN A 39 6.39 3.60 15.59
N ASP A 40 5.49 4.12 16.43
CA ASP A 40 4.33 3.37 16.91
C ASP A 40 3.10 3.56 16.01
N ILE A 41 3.10 2.86 14.88
CA ILE A 41 1.93 2.82 14.00
C ILE A 41 0.91 1.80 14.56
N PRO A 42 -0.33 2.21 14.84
CA PRO A 42 -1.37 1.32 15.34
C PRO A 42 -1.60 0.10 14.43
N SER A 43 -1.67 -1.09 15.02
CA SER A 43 -1.90 -2.35 14.28
C SER A 43 -3.13 -2.30 13.37
N LYS A 44 -4.20 -1.62 13.79
CA LYS A 44 -5.42 -1.42 13.00
C LYS A 44 -5.19 -0.71 11.66
N ILE A 45 -4.18 0.16 11.57
CA ILE A 45 -3.80 0.80 10.29
C ILE A 45 -3.14 -0.25 9.39
N VAL A 46 -2.20 -1.02 9.93
CA VAL A 46 -1.50 -2.09 9.20
C VAL A 46 -2.50 -3.12 8.67
N GLU A 47 -3.41 -3.60 9.51
CA GLU A 47 -4.45 -4.55 9.14
C GLU A 47 -5.33 -4.03 8.01
N LYS A 48 -5.73 -2.75 8.06
CA LYS A 48 -6.56 -2.14 7.02
C LYS A 48 -5.80 -1.98 5.71
N LEU A 49 -4.52 -1.57 5.74
CA LEU A 49 -3.68 -1.47 4.53
C LEU A 49 -3.49 -2.83 3.85
N ASN A 50 -3.33 -3.90 4.64
CA ASN A 50 -3.16 -5.26 4.13
C ASN A 50 -4.40 -5.81 3.42
N GLN A 51 -5.57 -5.20 3.59
CA GLN A 51 -6.82 -5.57 2.92
C GLN A 51 -7.03 -4.85 1.59
N ILE A 52 -6.14 -3.93 1.20
CA ILE A 52 -6.30 -3.09 0.01
C ILE A 52 -5.34 -3.58 -1.07
N GLU A 53 -5.88 -4.09 -2.17
CA GLU A 53 -5.11 -4.59 -3.31
C GLU A 53 -5.11 -3.62 -4.51
N ASP A 54 -6.04 -2.66 -4.53
CA ASP A 54 -6.07 -1.62 -5.55
C ASP A 54 -4.92 -0.61 -5.34
N LEU A 55 -4.00 -0.56 -6.30
CA LEU A 55 -2.88 0.37 -6.31
C LEU A 55 -3.33 1.83 -6.32
N SER A 56 -4.44 2.15 -6.99
CA SER A 56 -4.92 3.54 -7.06
C SER A 56 -5.34 4.05 -5.68
N CYS A 57 -6.03 3.19 -4.93
CA CYS A 57 -6.37 3.42 -3.53
C CYS A 57 -5.11 3.55 -2.66
N LEU A 58 -4.11 2.67 -2.84
CA LEU A 58 -2.85 2.76 -2.11
C LEU A 58 -2.07 4.06 -2.40
N ASP A 59 -2.09 4.54 -3.64
CA ASP A 59 -1.48 5.82 -4.02
C ASP A 59 -2.18 7.02 -3.34
N GLU A 60 -3.50 6.99 -3.22
CA GLU A 60 -4.26 7.99 -2.45
C GLU A 60 -3.90 7.97 -0.98
N ILE A 61 -3.80 6.76 -0.40
CA ILE A 61 -3.40 6.59 0.98
C ILE A 61 -1.96 7.07 1.19
N HIS A 62 -1.05 6.81 0.27
CA HIS A 62 0.33 7.29 0.34
C HIS A 62 0.39 8.82 0.32
N ARG A 63 -0.35 9.47 -0.59
CA ARG A 63 -0.49 10.94 -0.60
C ARG A 63 -1.05 11.46 0.73
N LYS A 64 -2.05 10.76 1.30
CA LYS A 64 -2.62 11.15 2.59
C LYS A 64 -1.64 10.93 3.74
N ALA A 65 -0.86 9.86 3.72
CA ALA A 65 0.17 9.56 4.71
C ALA A 65 1.24 10.67 4.74
N ALA A 66 1.57 11.26 3.60
CA ALA A 66 2.52 12.37 3.50
C ALA A 66 1.95 13.74 3.91
N THR A 67 0.63 13.94 3.83
CA THR A 67 -0.01 15.26 3.98
C THR A 67 -0.89 15.42 5.22
N ALA A 68 -1.35 14.33 5.85
CA ALA A 68 -2.19 14.38 7.05
C ALA A 68 -1.51 15.19 8.17
N LYS A 69 -2.24 16.04 8.88
CA LYS A 69 -1.70 16.88 9.97
C LYS A 69 -1.42 16.09 11.24
N SER A 70 -2.06 14.93 11.39
CA SER A 70 -1.89 14.04 12.54
C SER A 70 -2.17 12.58 12.17
N LEU A 71 -1.69 11.66 12.99
CA LEU A 71 -2.01 10.24 12.88
C LEU A 71 -3.52 9.97 13.07
N ALA A 72 -4.20 10.78 13.90
CA ALA A 72 -5.64 10.67 14.10
C ALA A 72 -6.43 11.02 12.83
N GLU A 73 -6.03 12.08 12.11
CA GLU A 73 -6.62 12.44 10.82
C GLU A 73 -6.42 11.32 9.80
N PHE A 74 -5.20 10.79 9.69
CA PHE A 74 -4.90 9.69 8.79
C PHE A 74 -5.74 8.44 9.10
N ARG A 75 -5.86 8.08 10.39
CA ARG A 75 -6.68 6.95 10.83
C ARG A 75 -8.15 7.13 10.48
N SER A 76 -8.69 8.34 10.62
CA SER A 76 -10.08 8.63 10.24
C SER A 76 -10.30 8.48 8.74
N PHE A 77 -9.36 8.93 7.92
CA PHE A 77 -9.40 8.73 6.47
C PHE A 77 -9.40 7.24 6.10
N VAL A 78 -8.44 6.46 6.63
CA VAL A 78 -8.30 5.03 6.32
C VAL A 78 -9.53 4.20 6.73
N LYS A 79 -10.26 4.61 7.79
CA LYS A 79 -11.52 3.97 8.21
C LYS A 79 -12.67 4.17 7.22
N GLN A 80 -12.65 5.23 6.42
CA GLN A 80 -13.71 5.55 5.47
C GLN A 80 -13.53 4.83 4.13
N LEU A 81 -12.34 4.26 3.89
CA LEU A 81 -12.06 3.55 2.65
C LEU A 81 -12.78 2.20 2.64
N PRO A 82 -13.42 1.84 1.51
CA PRO A 82 -14.04 0.53 1.34
C PRO A 82 -12.99 -0.58 1.44
N ASP A 83 -13.41 -1.75 1.90
CA ASP A 83 -12.61 -2.97 1.72
C ASP A 83 -12.64 -3.30 0.23
N ASN A 84 -11.47 -3.33 -0.42
CA ASN A 84 -11.33 -3.73 -1.83
C ASN A 84 -10.48 -5.01 -1.87
N ARG A 85 -11.07 -6.10 -1.36
CA ARG A 85 -10.52 -7.46 -1.53
C ARG A 85 -10.82 -7.91 -2.96
N ALA A 86 -9.82 -8.41 -3.68
CA ALA A 86 -10.03 -9.09 -4.95
C ALA A 86 -10.79 -10.41 -4.76
#